data_AF-A0A9X0R4E4-F1
#
_entry.id   AF-A0A9X0R4E4-F1
#
_cell.length_a   1.000
_cell.length_b   1.000
_cell.length_c   1.000
_cell.angle_alpha   90.00
_cell.angle_beta   90.00
_cell.angle_gamma   90.00
#
_symmetry.space_group_name_H-M   'P 1'
#
loop_
_entity.id
_entity.type
_entity.pdbx_description
1 polymer ?
#
loop_
_entity_poly.entity_id
_entity_poly.type
_entity_poly.pdbx_seq_one_letter_code
_entity_poly.pdbx_strand_id
1 'polypeptide(L)'
;MEHAEFERCLRRAYKRGAPQARPVRLPSPKGIRVSGDPSCATLHLSSAAVLGNMQEDASAFEGWALVLVAWCGVGRVLIDWDVPDSAALDSDPGHYQRFLYRVHRFAHLLGPDRVGVCREDRLSLLRVGLGQPAVFTVAGEPRIANHGAAPGNWRGLGEDALERWLTAPDSPACLRLMAGLGLRRIDRQFPVGIFAGKVAGANRVFPAARSAIDIIGIGENRALWLMELKAGRNAKVGALSELFFYSMAMHDALTDRGCWRFADPVVSVKSCIQPEDVQGCDRIEARLMEPPIHPLLDPETEAGRRVFGFLNDGAARLGWKVAYATLDLGQFLDPEPPGLTPLRPDTQSQTKTGCFHHEGQIGPASEALVRVSDDTR
;
A
#
# COMPACT_ATOMS: atom_id res chain seq x y z
N MET A 1 22.80 -13.09 23.19
CA MET A 1 22.10 -11.80 23.36
C MET A 1 20.63 -12.05 23.57
N GLU A 2 20.10 -11.52 24.66
CA GLU A 2 18.68 -11.55 25.00
C GLU A 2 17.97 -10.27 24.51
N HIS A 3 16.64 -10.27 24.55
CA HIS A 3 15.80 -9.19 24.03
C HIS A 3 16.23 -7.79 24.55
N ALA A 4 16.51 -7.67 25.85
CA ALA A 4 16.97 -6.42 26.46
C ALA A 4 18.35 -5.95 25.94
N GLU A 5 19.21 -6.88 25.51
CA GLU A 5 20.50 -6.55 24.92
C GLU A 5 20.36 -6.03 23.50
N PHE A 6 19.47 -6.63 22.69
CA PHE A 6 19.11 -6.11 21.38
C PHE A 6 18.46 -4.72 21.48
N GLU A 7 17.57 -4.51 22.46
CA GLU A 7 16.97 -3.18 22.66
C GLU A 7 18.04 -2.13 23.02
N ARG A 8 19.00 -2.47 23.88
CA ARG A 8 20.14 -1.58 24.18
C ARG A 8 20.99 -1.33 22.95
N CYS A 9 21.23 -2.34 22.11
CA CYS A 9 21.96 -2.21 20.86
C CYS A 9 21.25 -1.23 19.92
N LEU A 10 19.94 -1.43 19.68
CA LEU A 10 19.11 -0.58 18.85
C LEU A 10 19.14 0.88 19.33
N ARG A 11 18.89 1.12 20.61
CA ARG A 11 18.91 2.48 21.19
C ARG A 11 20.26 3.16 21.02
N ARG A 12 21.37 2.42 21.20
CA ARG A 12 22.72 2.96 21.01
C ARG A 12 23.00 3.29 19.54
N ALA A 13 22.65 2.39 18.62
CA ALA A 13 22.81 2.61 17.19
C ALA A 13 21.99 3.81 16.71
N TYR A 14 20.72 3.85 17.11
CA TYR A 14 19.81 4.95 16.80
C TYR A 14 20.31 6.29 17.35
N LYS A 15 20.78 6.36 18.61
CA LYS A 15 21.34 7.59 19.18
C LYS A 15 22.55 8.11 18.40
N ARG A 16 23.36 7.22 17.81
CA ARG A 16 24.50 7.62 16.96
C ARG A 16 24.07 8.12 15.58
N GLY A 17 23.04 7.50 15.00
CA GLY A 17 22.55 7.83 13.66
C GLY A 17 21.52 8.97 13.59
N ALA A 18 20.84 9.27 14.70
CA ALA A 18 19.76 10.25 14.77
C ALA A 18 19.77 11.01 16.13
N PRO A 19 20.72 11.95 16.34
CA PRO A 19 21.02 12.51 17.67
C PRO A 19 19.92 13.41 18.28
N GLN A 20 18.89 13.84 17.53
CA GLN A 20 17.81 14.71 18.02
C GLN A 20 16.43 14.03 18.09
N ALA A 21 16.37 12.70 18.01
CA ALA A 21 15.11 12.02 17.73
C ALA A 21 14.45 11.35 18.96
N ARG A 22 13.16 11.05 18.81
CA ARG A 22 12.26 10.46 19.83
C ARG A 22 12.79 9.10 20.31
N PRO A 23 12.54 8.69 21.57
CA PRO A 23 13.00 7.38 22.06
C PRO A 23 12.36 6.24 21.28
N VAL A 24 13.19 5.28 20.87
CA VAL A 24 12.78 4.05 20.17
C VAL A 24 12.89 2.84 21.08
N ARG A 25 12.04 1.83 20.87
CA ARG A 25 12.02 0.57 21.62
C ARG A 25 11.73 -0.59 20.69
N LEU A 26 12.18 -1.78 21.08
CA LEU A 26 11.72 -3.02 20.49
C LEU A 26 10.25 -3.27 20.89
N PRO A 27 9.53 -4.14 20.17
CA PRO A 27 8.18 -4.54 20.56
C PRO A 27 8.23 -5.29 21.88
N SER A 28 7.11 -5.35 22.59
CA SER A 28 7.02 -6.14 23.83
C SER A 28 7.45 -7.58 23.60
N PRO A 29 8.29 -8.17 24.48
CA PRO A 29 8.72 -9.57 24.36
C PRO A 29 7.58 -10.58 24.55
N LYS A 30 6.39 -10.13 24.99
CA LYS A 30 5.16 -10.94 25.00
C LYS A 30 4.57 -11.15 23.61
N GLY A 31 4.86 -10.23 22.67
CA GLY A 31 4.48 -10.35 21.26
C GLY A 31 5.63 -10.94 20.45
N ILE A 32 6.75 -10.22 20.37
CA ILE A 32 7.95 -10.65 19.64
C ILE A 32 9.14 -10.60 20.59
N ARG A 33 9.68 -11.78 20.90
CA ARG A 33 10.95 -11.90 21.63
C ARG A 33 12.09 -11.98 20.63
N VAL A 34 13.19 -11.29 20.96
CA VAL A 34 14.42 -11.30 20.16
C VAL A 34 15.51 -11.98 20.98
N SER A 35 16.20 -12.95 20.40
CA SER A 35 17.36 -13.61 21.02
C SER A 35 18.42 -13.96 19.96
N GLY A 36 19.55 -14.53 20.35
CA GLY A 36 20.65 -14.89 19.44
C GLY A 36 21.85 -13.97 19.58
N ASP A 37 22.49 -13.56 18.50
CA ASP A 37 23.67 -12.68 18.51
C ASP A 37 23.73 -11.81 17.23
N PRO A 38 24.73 -10.92 17.07
CA PRO A 38 24.82 -10.05 15.89
C PRO A 38 24.99 -10.80 14.56
N SER A 39 25.47 -12.04 14.56
CA SER A 39 25.54 -12.83 13.34
C SER A 39 24.17 -13.40 12.96
N CYS A 40 23.39 -13.84 13.96
CA CYS A 40 22.10 -14.48 13.75
C CYS A 40 21.14 -14.18 14.91
N ALA A 41 20.06 -13.43 14.65
CA ALA A 41 19.01 -13.15 15.63
C ALA A 41 17.75 -13.96 15.33
N THR A 42 17.08 -14.45 16.37
CA THR A 42 15.78 -15.12 16.26
C THR A 42 14.68 -14.17 16.70
N LEU A 43 13.69 -13.96 15.84
CA LEU A 43 12.40 -13.37 16.19
C LEU A 43 11.41 -14.49 16.51
N HIS A 44 11.09 -14.65 17.79
CA HIS A 44 10.07 -15.60 18.22
C HIS A 44 8.76 -14.86 18.50
N LEU A 45 7.72 -15.16 17.71
CA LEU A 45 6.39 -14.57 17.83
C LEU A 45 5.47 -15.46 18.69
N SER A 46 4.73 -14.87 19.61
CA SER A 46 3.70 -15.60 20.36
C SER A 46 2.47 -15.92 19.51
N SER A 47 1.63 -16.83 19.99
CA SER A 47 0.35 -17.18 19.35
C SER A 47 -0.54 -15.93 19.13
N ALA A 48 -0.56 -15.01 20.10
CA ALA A 48 -1.30 -13.76 19.98
C ALA A 48 -0.71 -12.83 18.91
N ALA A 49 0.62 -12.82 18.73
CA ALA A 49 1.28 -12.01 17.70
C ALA A 49 0.96 -12.51 16.28
N VAL A 50 0.93 -13.83 16.06
CA VAL A 50 0.62 -14.39 14.72
C VAL A 50 -0.86 -14.27 14.35
N LEU A 51 -1.74 -14.03 15.33
CA LEU A 51 -3.15 -13.71 15.15
C LEU A 51 -3.43 -12.20 15.17
N GLY A 52 -2.42 -11.37 15.41
CA GLY A 52 -2.59 -9.94 15.60
C GLY A 52 -2.71 -9.14 14.31
N ASN A 53 -3.07 -7.87 14.47
CA ASN A 53 -2.96 -6.90 13.38
C ASN A 53 -1.47 -6.65 13.07
N MET A 54 -1.08 -6.79 11.80
CA MET A 54 0.30 -6.65 11.33
C MET A 54 0.85 -5.23 11.43
N GLN A 55 -0.03 -4.23 11.56
CA GLN A 55 0.32 -2.84 11.83
C GLN A 55 0.84 -2.62 13.24
N GLU A 56 0.46 -3.49 14.19
CA GLU A 56 0.89 -3.38 15.57
C GLU A 56 2.32 -3.90 15.72
N ASP A 57 3.13 -3.20 16.53
CA ASP A 57 4.53 -3.56 16.73
C ASP A 57 4.69 -5.02 17.20
N ALA A 58 3.71 -5.56 17.92
CA ALA A 58 3.71 -6.94 18.41
C ALA A 58 3.55 -8.01 17.30
N SER A 59 3.18 -7.64 16.07
CA SER A 59 2.94 -8.57 14.95
C SER A 59 3.73 -8.21 13.68
N ALA A 60 4.52 -7.14 13.73
CA ALA A 60 5.23 -6.51 12.62
C ALA A 60 6.62 -7.11 12.35
N PHE A 61 6.71 -8.44 12.19
CA PHE A 61 8.01 -9.11 12.18
C PHE A 61 8.92 -8.72 11.00
N GLU A 62 8.39 -8.42 9.82
CA GLU A 62 9.18 -7.99 8.66
C GLU A 62 9.86 -6.65 8.97
N GLY A 63 9.10 -5.68 9.46
CA GLY A 63 9.64 -4.39 9.84
C GLY A 63 10.71 -4.52 10.93
N TRP A 64 10.46 -5.32 11.98
CA TRP A 64 11.45 -5.53 13.04
C TRP A 64 12.68 -6.31 12.58
N ALA A 65 12.53 -7.30 11.70
CA ALA A 65 13.66 -8.04 11.12
C ALA A 65 14.57 -7.09 10.35
N LEU A 66 14.00 -6.26 9.46
CA LEU A 66 14.76 -5.29 8.67
C LEU A 66 15.40 -4.22 9.55
N VAL A 67 14.70 -3.74 10.58
CA VAL A 67 15.25 -2.80 11.56
C VAL A 67 16.45 -3.40 12.28
N LEU A 68 16.40 -4.66 12.72
CA LEU A 68 17.54 -5.32 13.37
C LEU A 68 18.74 -5.45 12.43
N VAL A 69 18.51 -5.81 11.17
CA VAL A 69 19.59 -5.90 10.17
C VAL A 69 20.20 -4.52 9.91
N ALA A 70 19.37 -3.50 9.71
CA ALA A 70 19.83 -2.16 9.35
C ALA A 70 20.51 -1.41 10.52
N TRP A 71 19.89 -1.43 11.71
CA TRP A 71 20.33 -0.65 12.86
C TRP A 71 21.27 -1.40 13.78
N CYS A 72 21.03 -2.69 14.01
CA CYS A 72 21.84 -3.50 14.93
C CYS A 72 22.94 -4.28 14.21
N GLY A 73 23.00 -4.23 12.87
CA GLY A 73 24.00 -4.95 12.08
C GLY A 73 23.81 -6.46 12.10
N VAL A 74 22.59 -6.94 12.35
CA VAL A 74 22.29 -8.37 12.38
C VAL A 74 22.57 -8.99 11.01
N GLY A 75 23.39 -10.05 10.97
CA GLY A 75 23.74 -10.76 9.74
C GLY A 75 22.54 -11.50 9.13
N ARG A 76 21.87 -12.33 9.93
CA ARG A 76 20.73 -13.16 9.52
C ARG A 76 19.62 -13.12 10.57
N VAL A 77 18.38 -13.22 10.15
CA VAL A 77 17.21 -13.33 11.03
C VAL A 77 16.54 -14.69 10.86
N LEU A 78 16.23 -15.36 11.96
CA LEU A 78 15.40 -16.56 11.99
C LEU A 78 14.00 -16.21 12.49
N ILE A 79 12.97 -16.66 11.77
CA ILE A 79 11.58 -16.49 12.18
C ILE A 79 11.09 -17.78 12.82
N ASP A 80 10.58 -17.66 14.04
CA ASP A 80 9.94 -18.73 14.80
C ASP A 80 8.65 -18.23 15.45
N TRP A 81 7.69 -19.12 15.72
CA TRP A 81 6.43 -18.74 16.34
C TRP A 81 5.72 -19.86 17.07
N ASP A 82 4.88 -19.52 18.04
CA ASP A 82 3.93 -20.46 18.62
C ASP A 82 2.75 -20.70 17.67
N VAL A 83 2.41 -21.96 17.41
CA VAL A 83 1.21 -22.30 16.64
C VAL A 83 0.00 -22.04 17.53
N PRO A 84 -1.00 -21.27 17.07
CA PRO A 84 -2.23 -21.09 17.83
C PRO A 84 -2.96 -22.41 18.05
N ASP A 85 -3.64 -22.53 19.18
CA ASP A 85 -4.50 -23.68 19.43
C ASP A 85 -5.73 -23.69 18.51
N SER A 86 -6.43 -24.82 18.46
CA SER A 86 -7.59 -24.99 17.58
C SER A 86 -8.70 -23.97 17.86
N ALA A 87 -8.95 -23.65 19.12
CA ALA A 87 -10.00 -22.70 19.49
C ALA A 87 -9.70 -21.28 18.98
N ALA A 88 -8.43 -20.86 19.04
CA ALA A 88 -7.99 -19.59 18.51
C ALA A 88 -8.09 -19.55 16.97
N LEU A 89 -7.69 -20.63 16.29
CA LEU A 89 -7.80 -20.75 14.84
C LEU A 89 -9.25 -20.76 14.33
N ASP A 90 -10.19 -21.35 15.09
CA ASP A 90 -11.61 -21.35 14.73
C ASP A 90 -12.22 -19.95 14.86
N SER A 91 -11.73 -19.15 15.80
CA SER A 91 -12.22 -17.78 16.05
C SER A 91 -11.76 -16.78 14.99
N ASP A 92 -10.53 -16.92 14.50
CA ASP A 92 -9.97 -16.04 13.46
C ASP A 92 -8.95 -16.78 12.58
N PRO A 93 -9.43 -17.64 11.65
CA PRO A 93 -8.53 -18.39 10.79
C PRO A 93 -7.76 -17.48 9.81
N GLY A 94 -8.25 -16.26 9.58
CA GLY A 94 -7.72 -15.34 8.59
C GLY A 94 -6.35 -14.80 8.96
N HIS A 95 -6.17 -14.37 10.21
CA HIS A 95 -4.94 -13.74 10.64
C HIS A 95 -3.74 -14.69 10.59
N TYR A 96 -3.90 -15.93 11.02
CA TYR A 96 -2.81 -16.91 10.99
C TYR A 96 -2.38 -17.25 9.54
N GLN A 97 -3.36 -17.44 8.64
CA GLN A 97 -3.07 -17.67 7.22
C GLN A 97 -2.34 -16.49 6.58
N ARG A 98 -2.74 -15.26 6.90
CA ARG A 98 -2.06 -14.04 6.46
C ARG A 98 -0.63 -13.98 7.01
N PHE A 99 -0.41 -14.37 8.26
CA PHE A 99 0.93 -14.48 8.84
C PHE A 99 1.79 -15.52 8.11
N LEU A 100 1.29 -16.73 7.85
CA LEU A 100 2.05 -17.77 7.13
C LEU A 100 2.44 -17.31 5.71
N TYR A 101 1.51 -16.66 5.00
CA TYR A 101 1.76 -16.07 3.69
C TYR A 101 2.88 -15.03 3.75
N ARG A 102 2.82 -14.13 4.73
CA ARG A 102 3.84 -13.11 4.97
C ARG A 102 5.21 -13.73 5.25
N VAL A 103 5.30 -14.75 6.10
CA VAL A 103 6.56 -15.45 6.39
C VAL A 103 7.13 -16.07 5.12
N HIS A 104 6.30 -16.77 4.35
CA HIS A 104 6.73 -17.41 3.11
C HIS A 104 7.28 -16.40 2.10
N ARG A 105 6.54 -15.31 1.85
CA ARG A 105 6.97 -14.25 0.92
C ARG A 105 8.21 -13.52 1.39
N PHE A 106 8.31 -13.21 2.68
CA PHE A 106 9.44 -12.49 3.24
C PHE A 106 10.71 -13.33 3.18
N ALA A 107 10.64 -14.61 3.56
CA ALA A 107 11.77 -15.53 3.45
C ALA A 107 12.23 -15.70 2.00
N HIS A 108 11.30 -15.80 1.05
CA HIS A 108 11.63 -15.91 -0.37
C HIS A 108 12.30 -14.64 -0.92
N LEU A 109 11.72 -13.46 -0.63
CA LEU A 109 12.22 -12.16 -1.08
C LEU A 109 13.64 -11.90 -0.56
N LEU A 110 13.90 -12.18 0.71
CA LEU A 110 15.19 -11.86 1.33
C LEU A 110 16.24 -12.98 1.16
N GLY A 111 15.79 -14.20 0.88
CA GLY A 111 16.65 -15.36 0.66
C GLY A 111 17.21 -15.97 1.95
N PRO A 112 17.67 -17.24 1.89
CA PRO A 112 18.01 -18.04 3.06
C PRO A 112 19.20 -17.47 3.85
N ASP A 113 20.11 -16.75 3.19
CA ASP A 113 21.29 -16.13 3.82
C ASP A 113 20.91 -14.98 4.75
N ARG A 114 19.78 -14.30 4.47
CA ARG A 114 19.32 -13.16 5.27
C ARG A 114 18.17 -13.53 6.20
N VAL A 115 17.23 -14.35 5.73
CA VAL A 115 16.04 -14.76 6.48
C VAL A 115 15.88 -16.27 6.41
N GLY A 116 15.85 -16.92 7.57
CA GLY A 116 15.50 -18.34 7.71
C GLY A 116 14.21 -18.54 8.49
N VAL A 117 13.60 -19.70 8.34
CA VAL A 117 12.40 -20.10 9.08
C VAL A 117 12.73 -21.32 9.92
N CYS A 118 12.56 -21.26 11.24
CA CYS A 118 12.98 -22.35 12.14
C CYS A 118 12.18 -23.65 11.92
N ARG A 119 10.92 -23.52 11.49
CA ARG A 119 9.96 -24.63 11.33
C ARG A 119 9.23 -24.51 10.00
N GLU A 120 9.99 -24.69 8.91
CA GLU A 120 9.50 -24.54 7.52
C GLU A 120 8.35 -25.49 7.17
N ASP A 121 8.31 -26.66 7.80
CA ASP A 121 7.23 -27.64 7.68
C ASP A 121 5.86 -27.04 7.97
N ARG A 122 5.78 -26.03 8.86
CA ARG A 122 4.53 -25.35 9.20
C ARG A 122 3.99 -24.44 8.11
N LEU A 123 4.82 -24.03 7.15
CA LEU A 123 4.34 -23.27 6.00
C LEU A 123 3.41 -24.11 5.10
N SER A 124 3.45 -25.44 5.23
CA SER A 124 2.48 -26.33 4.57
C SER A 124 1.04 -26.13 5.05
N LEU A 125 0.83 -25.45 6.19
CA LEU A 125 -0.50 -25.08 6.69
C LEU A 125 -1.13 -23.90 5.94
N LEU A 126 -0.39 -23.25 5.05
CA LEU A 126 -0.90 -22.17 4.21
C LEU A 126 -1.89 -22.72 3.17
N ARG A 127 -3.14 -22.30 3.25
CA ARG A 127 -4.25 -22.78 2.42
C ARG A 127 -4.20 -22.27 0.98
N VAL A 128 -3.63 -21.09 0.77
CA VAL A 128 -3.47 -20.47 -0.54
C VAL A 128 -2.04 -19.96 -0.64
N GLY A 129 -1.19 -20.84 -1.16
CA GLY A 129 0.20 -20.53 -1.49
C GLY A 129 0.38 -20.17 -2.96
N LEU A 130 1.65 -20.13 -3.38
CA LEU A 130 2.07 -20.01 -4.77
C LEU A 130 1.38 -21.09 -5.64
N GLY A 131 0.75 -20.68 -6.75
CA GLY A 131 0.11 -21.59 -7.70
C GLY A 131 -1.22 -22.21 -7.23
N GLN A 132 -1.73 -21.85 -6.05
CA GLN A 132 -3.06 -22.26 -5.59
C GLN A 132 -4.11 -21.20 -5.96
N PRO A 133 -5.32 -21.59 -6.41
CA PRO A 133 -6.35 -20.63 -6.78
C PRO A 133 -6.81 -19.71 -5.63
N ALA A 134 -6.62 -18.41 -5.81
CA ALA A 134 -7.02 -17.34 -4.92
C ALA A 134 -7.97 -16.36 -5.62
N VAL A 135 -8.94 -15.84 -4.87
CA VAL A 135 -9.85 -14.80 -5.36
C VAL A 135 -9.78 -13.58 -4.45
N PHE A 136 -9.40 -12.44 -5.02
CA PHE A 136 -9.52 -11.13 -4.40
C PHE A 136 -10.98 -10.67 -4.40
N THR A 137 -11.38 -10.04 -3.31
CA THR A 137 -12.55 -9.17 -3.31
C THR A 137 -12.36 -8.02 -4.27
N VAL A 138 -13.46 -7.57 -4.86
CA VAL A 138 -13.52 -6.34 -5.63
C VAL A 138 -14.11 -5.22 -4.80
N ALA A 139 -13.81 -3.98 -5.18
CA ALA A 139 -14.42 -2.80 -4.58
C ALA A 139 -15.95 -2.88 -4.65
N GLY A 140 -16.62 -2.43 -3.58
CA GLY A 140 -18.07 -2.24 -3.55
C GLY A 140 -18.47 -0.88 -4.13
N GLU A 141 -19.67 -0.40 -3.82
CA GLU A 141 -20.13 0.93 -4.25
C GLU A 141 -19.10 2.04 -3.95
N PRO A 142 -18.94 3.02 -4.86
CA PRO A 142 -18.00 4.11 -4.69
C PRO A 142 -18.30 4.87 -3.42
N ARG A 143 -17.28 5.05 -2.58
CA ARG A 143 -17.36 6.03 -1.50
C ARG A 143 -17.04 7.40 -2.10
N ILE A 144 -18.00 7.98 -2.83
CA ILE A 144 -17.90 9.34 -3.35
C ILE A 144 -17.52 10.24 -2.17
N ALA A 145 -16.35 10.85 -2.25
CA ALA A 145 -15.90 11.78 -1.23
C ALA A 145 -16.78 13.04 -1.34
N ASN A 146 -17.51 13.37 -0.27
CA ASN A 146 -18.05 14.71 -0.12
C ASN A 146 -16.87 15.69 -0.06
N HIS A 147 -16.96 16.75 -0.86
CA HIS A 147 -15.97 17.82 -0.93
C HIS A 147 -15.72 18.42 0.47
N GLY A 148 -14.57 18.13 1.06
CA GLY A 148 -14.05 18.91 2.17
C GLY A 148 -13.27 20.08 1.61
N ALA A 149 -13.51 21.30 2.12
CA ALA A 149 -12.61 22.43 1.84
C ALA A 149 -11.17 22.07 2.22
N ALA A 150 -10.17 22.68 1.58
CA ALA A 150 -8.78 22.48 1.93
C ALA A 150 -8.60 22.71 3.45
N PRO A 151 -8.12 21.70 4.19
CA PRO A 151 -7.93 21.84 5.63
C PRO A 151 -6.85 22.89 5.88
N GLY A 152 -7.15 23.87 6.75
CA GLY A 152 -6.16 24.90 7.13
C GLY A 152 -4.93 24.32 7.86
N ASN A 153 -5.02 23.12 8.44
CA ASN A 153 -3.91 22.38 9.00
C ASN A 153 -4.09 20.87 8.79
N TRP A 154 -3.50 20.34 7.73
CA TRP A 154 -3.60 18.92 7.38
C TRP A 154 -2.85 18.00 8.36
N ARG A 155 -1.86 18.52 9.10
CA ARG A 155 -1.06 17.74 10.07
C ARG A 155 -1.86 17.31 11.30
N GLY A 156 -3.02 17.91 11.53
CA GLY A 156 -3.96 17.54 12.59
C GLY A 156 -5.04 16.56 12.15
N LEU A 157 -5.08 16.17 10.87
CA LEU A 157 -6.10 15.28 10.33
C LEU A 157 -5.81 13.81 10.64
N GLY A 158 -6.87 13.01 10.78
CA GLY A 158 -6.79 11.55 10.80
C GLY A 158 -6.65 10.96 9.40
N GLU A 159 -6.27 9.67 9.34
CA GLU A 159 -6.02 8.92 8.10
C GLU A 159 -7.19 9.02 7.11
N ASP A 160 -8.42 8.70 7.53
CA ASP A 160 -9.60 8.77 6.64
C ASP A 160 -9.87 10.17 6.07
N ALA A 161 -9.58 11.24 6.82
CA ALA A 161 -9.72 12.60 6.31
C ALA A 161 -8.65 12.94 5.26
N LEU A 162 -7.42 12.48 5.48
CA LEU A 162 -6.32 12.63 4.53
C LEU A 162 -6.55 11.81 3.26
N GLU A 163 -7.00 10.55 3.37
CA GLU A 163 -7.35 9.72 2.21
C GLU A 163 -8.39 10.41 1.33
N ARG A 164 -9.50 10.87 1.93
CA ARG A 164 -10.56 11.57 1.19
C ARG A 164 -10.03 12.80 0.48
N TRP A 165 -9.12 13.55 1.11
CA TRP A 165 -8.56 14.75 0.51
C TRP A 165 -7.57 14.42 -0.62
N LEU A 166 -6.75 13.37 -0.46
CA LEU A 166 -5.80 12.91 -1.46
C LEU A 166 -6.45 12.25 -2.68
N THR A 167 -7.71 11.80 -2.58
CA THR A 167 -8.40 11.13 -3.69
C THR A 167 -9.66 11.84 -4.20
N ALA A 168 -10.01 13.01 -3.66
CA ALA A 168 -11.12 13.80 -4.19
C ALA A 168 -10.72 14.43 -5.55
N PRO A 169 -11.47 14.23 -6.65
CA PRO A 169 -11.04 14.64 -7.99
C PRO A 169 -10.61 16.11 -8.13
N ASP A 170 -11.34 17.03 -7.47
CA ASP A 170 -11.09 18.48 -7.57
C ASP A 170 -10.24 19.02 -6.41
N SER A 171 -9.71 18.15 -5.55
CA SER A 171 -8.84 18.54 -4.45
C SER A 171 -7.46 18.96 -4.98
N PRO A 172 -6.90 20.11 -4.56
CA PRO A 172 -5.52 20.47 -4.89
C PRO A 172 -4.48 19.41 -4.49
N ALA A 173 -4.72 18.69 -3.40
CA ALA A 173 -3.84 17.62 -2.95
C ALA A 173 -3.89 16.41 -3.90
N CYS A 174 -5.08 16.02 -4.35
CA CYS A 174 -5.25 14.96 -5.34
C CYS A 174 -4.60 15.33 -6.67
N LEU A 175 -4.85 16.54 -7.18
CA LEU A 175 -4.26 17.03 -8.42
C LEU A 175 -2.72 17.04 -8.35
N ARG A 176 -2.14 17.51 -7.24
CA ARG A 176 -0.68 17.48 -7.03
C ARG A 176 -0.12 16.07 -6.91
N LEU A 177 -0.80 15.16 -6.21
CA LEU A 177 -0.39 13.76 -6.09
C LEU A 177 -0.42 13.06 -7.45
N MET A 178 -1.53 13.20 -8.19
CA MET A 178 -1.67 12.62 -9.52
C MET A 178 -0.61 13.17 -10.48
N ALA A 179 -0.40 14.49 -10.51
CA ALA A 179 0.62 15.10 -11.36
C ALA A 179 2.05 14.70 -10.94
N GLY A 180 2.37 14.75 -9.65
CA GLY A 180 3.72 14.46 -9.14
C GLY A 180 4.16 13.01 -9.31
N LEU A 181 3.20 12.07 -9.33
CA LEU A 181 3.47 10.64 -9.54
C LEU A 181 3.10 10.13 -10.95
N GLY A 182 2.56 11.00 -11.82
CA GLY A 182 2.10 10.62 -13.16
C GLY A 182 0.96 9.59 -13.15
N LEU A 183 -0.05 9.79 -12.30
CA LEU A 183 -1.20 8.89 -12.16
C LEU A 183 -2.30 9.25 -13.14
N ARG A 184 -2.81 8.25 -13.88
CA ARG A 184 -4.02 8.36 -14.69
C ARG A 184 -5.30 8.10 -13.90
N ARG A 185 -5.21 7.35 -12.80
CA ARG A 185 -6.33 6.98 -11.93
C ARG A 185 -5.85 6.90 -10.49
N ILE A 186 -6.73 7.24 -9.57
CA ILE A 186 -6.52 7.11 -8.13
C ILE A 186 -7.83 6.66 -7.49
N ASP A 187 -7.73 5.85 -6.46
CA ASP A 187 -8.84 5.41 -5.62
C ASP A 187 -8.33 5.16 -4.20
N ARG A 188 -9.24 4.92 -3.26
CA ARG A 188 -8.89 4.67 -1.84
C ARG A 188 -9.59 3.45 -1.29
N GLN A 189 -9.05 2.90 -0.22
CA GLN A 189 -9.63 1.77 0.51
C GLN A 189 -9.92 0.58 -0.41
N PHE A 190 -8.97 0.27 -1.30
CA PHE A 190 -9.11 -0.83 -2.26
C PHE A 190 -9.05 -2.18 -1.51
N PRO A 191 -10.11 -3.02 -1.58
CA PRO A 191 -10.22 -4.16 -0.69
C PRO A 191 -9.26 -5.29 -1.06
N VAL A 192 -8.64 -5.88 -0.04
CA VAL A 192 -7.68 -6.99 -0.17
C VAL A 192 -8.12 -8.17 0.71
N GLY A 193 -9.36 -8.62 0.50
CA GLY A 193 -9.84 -9.90 1.03
C GLY A 193 -9.49 -11.04 0.09
N ILE A 194 -8.90 -12.11 0.61
CA ILE A 194 -8.46 -13.27 -0.20
C ILE A 194 -9.21 -14.53 0.21
N PHE A 195 -9.73 -15.22 -0.80
CA PHE A 195 -10.59 -16.39 -0.68
C PHE A 195 -10.07 -17.55 -1.51
N ALA A 196 -10.24 -18.78 -1.04
CA ALA A 196 -9.97 -19.98 -1.83
C ALA A 196 -11.07 -20.17 -2.88
N GLY A 197 -10.73 -20.10 -4.16
CA GLY A 197 -11.60 -20.44 -5.30
C GLY A 197 -12.75 -19.46 -5.62
N LYS A 198 -13.59 -19.08 -4.63
CA LYS A 198 -14.69 -18.10 -4.79
C LYS A 198 -14.95 -17.32 -3.50
N VAL A 199 -15.50 -16.11 -3.63
CA VAL A 199 -15.84 -15.24 -2.50
C VAL A 199 -17.05 -15.80 -1.73
N ALA A 200 -16.78 -16.38 -0.56
CA ALA A 200 -17.77 -16.88 0.38
C ALA A 200 -17.16 -16.93 1.79
N GLY A 201 -17.97 -16.77 2.83
CA GLY A 201 -17.49 -16.75 4.22
C GLY A 201 -16.62 -17.97 4.60
N ALA A 202 -17.04 -19.17 4.18
CA ALA A 202 -16.32 -20.43 4.42
C ALA A 202 -15.00 -20.55 3.62
N ASN A 203 -14.88 -19.82 2.53
CA ASN A 203 -13.70 -19.81 1.67
C ASN A 203 -12.71 -18.72 2.04
N ARG A 204 -13.00 -17.91 3.05
CA ARG A 204 -12.12 -16.84 3.49
C ARG A 204 -10.80 -17.42 3.99
N VAL A 205 -9.71 -16.93 3.40
CA VAL A 205 -8.35 -17.38 3.73
C VAL A 205 -7.65 -16.28 4.51
N PHE A 206 -7.74 -15.03 4.06
CA PHE A 206 -7.24 -13.87 4.81
C PHE A 206 -8.42 -13.01 5.32
N PRO A 207 -8.19 -12.09 6.29
CA PRO A 207 -9.20 -11.12 6.68
C PRO A 207 -9.66 -10.29 5.47
N ALA A 208 -10.94 -9.91 5.44
CA ALA A 208 -11.54 -9.25 4.26
C ALA A 208 -12.24 -7.92 4.58
N ALA A 209 -13.05 -7.86 5.64
CA ALA A 209 -13.95 -6.73 5.88
C ALA A 209 -13.24 -5.39 6.22
N ARG A 210 -11.98 -5.44 6.65
CA ARG A 210 -11.18 -4.27 7.05
C ARG A 210 -9.75 -4.32 6.49
N SER A 211 -9.52 -5.12 5.46
CA SER A 211 -8.21 -5.20 4.81
C SER A 211 -8.32 -4.45 3.49
N ALA A 212 -7.69 -3.30 3.43
CA ALA A 212 -7.76 -2.42 2.28
C ALA A 212 -6.45 -1.65 2.14
N ILE A 213 -6.02 -1.44 0.89
CA ILE A 213 -4.94 -0.51 0.59
C ILE A 213 -5.50 0.90 0.72
N ASP A 214 -4.87 1.75 1.55
CA ASP A 214 -5.39 3.08 1.88
C ASP A 214 -5.59 3.92 0.62
N ILE A 215 -4.57 4.03 -0.23
CA ILE A 215 -4.65 4.71 -1.52
C ILE A 215 -4.00 3.83 -2.59
N ILE A 216 -4.71 3.66 -3.71
CA ILE A 216 -4.25 2.90 -4.88
C ILE A 216 -4.24 3.83 -6.10
N GLY A 217 -3.23 3.70 -6.95
CA GLY A 217 -3.10 4.51 -8.16
C GLY A 217 -2.69 3.68 -9.36
N ILE A 218 -3.07 4.13 -10.55
CA ILE A 218 -2.54 3.59 -11.79
C ILE A 218 -1.74 4.68 -12.49
N GLY A 219 -0.46 4.42 -12.72
CA GLY A 219 0.43 5.30 -13.47
C GLY A 219 0.15 5.26 -14.97
N GLU A 220 0.46 6.36 -15.66
CA GLU A 220 0.51 6.41 -17.13
C GLU A 220 1.43 5.33 -17.71
N ASN A 221 2.48 5.01 -16.95
CA ASN A 221 3.51 4.06 -17.30
C ASN A 221 3.17 2.59 -16.96
N ARG A 222 1.90 2.29 -16.64
CA ARG A 222 1.40 0.95 -16.22
C ARG A 222 1.96 0.48 -14.87
N ALA A 223 2.40 1.38 -14.01
CA ALA A 223 2.71 1.09 -12.61
C ALA A 223 1.44 1.04 -11.76
N LEU A 224 1.34 0.03 -10.90
CA LEU A 224 0.37 -0.04 -9.82
C LEU A 224 0.98 0.63 -8.58
N TRP A 225 0.43 1.76 -8.15
CA TRP A 225 0.87 2.46 -6.95
C TRP A 225 0.08 1.98 -5.75
N LEU A 226 0.77 1.50 -4.72
CA LEU A 226 0.19 1.10 -3.44
C LEU A 226 0.72 2.04 -2.38
N MET A 227 -0.15 2.82 -1.77
CA MET A 227 0.22 3.84 -0.80
C MET A 227 -0.42 3.52 0.54
N GLU A 228 0.44 3.25 1.53
CA GLU A 228 0.06 3.03 2.91
C GLU A 228 0.16 4.35 3.67
N LEU A 229 -0.96 4.82 4.24
CA LEU A 229 -1.06 6.16 4.82
C LEU A 229 -1.12 6.07 6.34
N LYS A 230 -0.23 6.80 7.00
CA LYS A 230 -0.29 6.99 8.45
C LYS A 230 -0.38 8.46 8.81
N ALA A 231 -1.19 8.77 9.82
CA ALA A 231 -1.43 10.14 10.25
C ALA A 231 -1.19 10.33 11.76
N GLY A 232 -0.84 11.56 12.12
CA GLY A 232 -0.73 11.98 13.52
C GLY A 232 0.42 11.31 14.28
N ARG A 233 0.11 10.57 15.35
CA ARG A 233 1.13 9.89 16.19
C ARG A 233 1.21 8.39 15.94
N ASN A 234 0.49 7.87 14.95
CA ASN A 234 0.38 6.43 14.68
C ASN A 234 1.58 5.87 13.89
N ALA A 235 2.78 6.35 14.22
CA ALA A 235 4.01 5.89 13.60
C ALA A 235 4.44 4.60 14.26
N LYS A 236 4.12 3.48 13.62
CA LYS A 236 4.51 2.14 14.04
C LYS A 236 5.34 1.49 12.96
N VAL A 237 6.26 0.60 13.35
CA VAL A 237 7.07 -0.15 12.39
C VAL A 237 6.18 -1.07 11.53
N GLY A 238 5.02 -1.48 12.05
CA GLY A 238 4.07 -2.35 11.34
C GLY A 238 3.44 -1.77 10.08
N ALA A 239 3.51 -0.46 9.84
CA ALA A 239 3.09 0.10 8.55
C ALA A 239 3.92 -0.48 7.38
N LEU A 240 5.21 -0.77 7.61
CA LEU A 240 6.04 -1.45 6.61
C LEU A 240 5.61 -2.90 6.39
N SER A 241 5.23 -3.62 7.45
CA SER A 241 4.73 -5.00 7.36
C SER A 241 3.42 -5.08 6.58
N GLU A 242 2.55 -4.08 6.72
CA GLU A 242 1.31 -3.98 5.96
C GLU A 242 1.55 -3.66 4.49
N LEU A 243 2.37 -2.63 4.21
CA LEU A 243 2.79 -2.29 2.85
C LEU A 243 3.44 -3.49 2.14
N PHE A 244 4.30 -4.22 2.86
CA PHE A 244 4.88 -5.47 2.38
C PHE A 244 3.80 -6.49 2.01
N PHE A 245 2.87 -6.79 2.92
CA PHE A 245 1.78 -7.73 2.64
C PHE A 245 0.98 -7.36 1.39
N TYR A 246 0.53 -6.10 1.28
CA TYR A 246 -0.26 -5.66 0.12
C TYR A 246 0.54 -5.71 -1.18
N SER A 247 1.81 -5.32 -1.16
CA SER A 247 2.67 -5.42 -2.34
C SER A 247 2.87 -6.86 -2.81
N MET A 248 3.00 -7.83 -1.90
CA MET A 248 3.15 -9.24 -2.26
C MET A 248 1.84 -9.83 -2.78
N ALA A 249 0.72 -9.52 -2.13
CA ALA A 249 -0.58 -9.97 -2.60
C ALA A 249 -0.85 -9.45 -4.03
N MET A 250 -0.59 -8.17 -4.28
CA MET A 250 -0.75 -7.60 -5.62
C MET A 250 0.29 -8.14 -6.60
N HIS A 251 1.53 -8.40 -6.17
CA HIS A 251 2.53 -9.05 -7.02
C HIS A 251 2.03 -10.41 -7.53
N ASP A 252 1.39 -11.20 -6.67
CA ASP A 252 0.80 -12.48 -7.04
C ASP A 252 -0.38 -12.31 -7.99
N ALA A 253 -1.24 -11.32 -7.75
CA ALA A 253 -2.32 -10.98 -8.68
C ALA A 253 -1.82 -10.62 -10.08
N LEU A 254 -0.65 -9.99 -10.19
CA LEU A 254 -0.07 -9.53 -11.45
C LEU A 254 0.72 -10.62 -12.19
N THR A 255 1.38 -11.51 -11.45
CA THR A 255 2.31 -12.51 -12.00
C THR A 255 1.69 -13.89 -12.14
N ASP A 256 0.79 -14.26 -11.24
CA ASP A 256 0.07 -15.54 -11.24
C ASP A 256 -1.36 -15.36 -11.76
N ARG A 257 -1.48 -14.75 -12.95
CA ARG A 257 -2.76 -14.35 -13.56
C ARG A 257 -3.76 -15.50 -13.77
N GLY A 258 -3.29 -16.74 -13.67
CA GLY A 258 -4.10 -17.95 -13.76
C GLY A 258 -4.63 -18.45 -12.40
N CYS A 259 -3.87 -18.27 -11.32
CA CYS A 259 -4.28 -18.75 -10.00
C CYS A 259 -4.85 -17.63 -9.12
N TRP A 260 -4.32 -16.41 -9.19
CA TRP A 260 -4.78 -15.28 -8.38
C TRP A 260 -5.59 -14.32 -9.25
N ARG A 261 -6.91 -14.32 -9.04
CA ARG A 261 -7.86 -13.53 -9.82
C ARG A 261 -8.70 -12.62 -8.94
N PHE A 262 -9.34 -11.62 -9.54
CA PHE A 262 -10.37 -10.84 -8.86
C PHE A 262 -11.73 -11.52 -9.01
N ALA A 263 -12.60 -11.31 -8.03
CA ALA A 263 -14.01 -11.68 -8.15
C ALA A 263 -14.66 -10.90 -9.28
N ASP A 264 -15.78 -11.42 -9.82
CA ASP A 264 -16.51 -10.69 -10.85
C ASP A 264 -17.06 -9.37 -10.26
N PRO A 265 -16.90 -8.24 -10.97
CA PRO A 265 -17.42 -6.97 -10.50
C PRO A 265 -18.94 -7.06 -10.31
N VAL A 266 -19.41 -6.57 -9.17
CA VAL A 266 -20.85 -6.40 -8.98
C VAL A 266 -21.27 -5.25 -9.90
N VAL A 267 -22.28 -5.47 -10.76
CA VAL A 267 -22.70 -4.59 -11.88
C VAL A 267 -22.99 -3.12 -11.46
N SER A 268 -23.12 -2.82 -10.17
CA SER A 268 -23.35 -1.49 -9.59
C SER A 268 -22.10 -0.75 -9.08
N VAL A 269 -20.90 -1.31 -9.20
CA VAL A 269 -19.67 -0.77 -8.63
C VAL A 269 -19.10 0.36 -9.50
N LYS A 270 -19.04 1.58 -8.94
CA LYS A 270 -18.39 2.76 -9.54
C LYS A 270 -17.01 3.09 -8.95
N SER A 271 -16.25 2.11 -8.45
CA SER A 271 -14.85 2.36 -8.10
C SER A 271 -14.08 2.88 -9.31
N CYS A 272 -13.16 3.81 -9.08
CA CYS A 272 -12.37 4.43 -10.15
C CYS A 272 -11.34 3.46 -10.73
N ILE A 273 -10.89 2.51 -9.91
CA ILE A 273 -9.97 1.44 -10.30
C ILE A 273 -10.71 0.10 -10.25
N GLN A 274 -10.68 -0.60 -11.38
CA GLN A 274 -11.29 -1.92 -11.56
C GLN A 274 -10.22 -3.02 -11.61
N PRO A 275 -10.58 -4.30 -11.41
CA PRO A 275 -9.65 -5.43 -11.56
C PRO A 275 -8.81 -5.40 -12.84
N GLU A 276 -9.40 -5.04 -13.97
CA GLU A 276 -8.76 -5.01 -15.28
C GLU A 276 -7.69 -3.90 -15.35
N ASP A 277 -7.91 -2.78 -14.65
CA ASP A 277 -6.89 -1.72 -14.52
C ASP A 277 -5.67 -2.25 -13.76
N VAL A 278 -5.90 -2.99 -12.67
CA VAL A 278 -4.83 -3.62 -11.88
C VAL A 278 -4.10 -4.65 -12.73
N GLN A 279 -4.81 -5.58 -13.37
CA GLN A 279 -4.23 -6.60 -14.26
C GLN A 279 -3.51 -6.01 -15.48
N GLY A 280 -3.85 -4.78 -15.88
CA GLY A 280 -3.14 -4.01 -16.88
C GLY A 280 -1.75 -3.54 -16.44
N CYS A 281 -1.46 -3.51 -15.14
CA CYS A 281 -0.17 -3.10 -14.63
C CYS A 281 0.90 -4.19 -14.78
N ASP A 282 2.16 -3.77 -14.86
CA ASP A 282 3.31 -4.69 -15.01
C ASP A 282 4.38 -4.53 -13.92
N ARG A 283 4.19 -3.56 -13.01
CA ARG A 283 5.06 -3.27 -11.89
C ARG A 283 4.31 -2.63 -10.73
N ILE A 284 4.91 -2.67 -9.55
CA ILE A 284 4.34 -2.13 -8.32
C ILE A 284 5.27 -1.07 -7.73
N GLU A 285 4.69 0.08 -7.40
CA GLU A 285 5.33 1.16 -6.66
C GLU A 285 4.68 1.22 -5.26
N ALA A 286 5.29 0.53 -4.31
CA ALA A 286 4.85 0.49 -2.91
C ALA A 286 5.46 1.67 -2.15
N ARG A 287 4.61 2.49 -1.53
CA ARG A 287 5.00 3.73 -0.85
C ARG A 287 4.39 3.84 0.54
N LEU A 288 5.24 4.13 1.52
CA LEU A 288 4.79 4.54 2.84
C LEU A 288 4.65 6.07 2.86
N MET A 289 3.43 6.55 3.12
CA MET A 289 3.08 7.97 3.23
C MET A 289 2.85 8.31 4.70
N GLU A 290 3.77 9.02 5.34
CA GLU A 290 3.64 9.30 6.78
C GLU A 290 4.33 10.60 7.22
N PRO A 291 3.61 11.49 7.94
CA PRO A 291 4.21 12.57 8.70
C PRO A 291 3.76 12.54 10.17
N PRO A 292 4.67 12.27 11.12
CA PRO A 292 6.07 11.90 10.95
C PRO A 292 6.24 10.40 10.81
N ILE A 293 7.07 9.97 9.84
CA ILE A 293 7.45 8.56 9.70
C ILE A 293 8.03 7.99 11.00
N HIS A 294 7.82 6.70 11.27
CA HIS A 294 8.49 6.06 12.40
C HIS A 294 10.02 6.26 12.28
N PRO A 295 10.72 6.73 13.33
CA PRO A 295 12.12 7.15 13.19
C PRO A 295 13.10 6.06 12.74
N LEU A 296 12.78 4.79 12.99
CA LEU A 296 13.59 3.65 12.50
C LEU A 296 13.41 3.36 11.00
N LEU A 297 12.40 3.97 10.38
CA LEU A 297 12.09 3.89 8.95
C LEU A 297 12.39 5.22 8.23
N ASP A 298 12.97 6.21 8.94
CA ASP A 298 13.22 7.54 8.39
C ASP A 298 14.27 7.50 7.27
N PRO A 299 13.91 7.85 6.02
CA PRO A 299 14.81 7.83 4.88
C PRO A 299 15.93 8.88 4.97
N GLU A 300 15.87 9.85 5.89
CA GLU A 300 16.97 10.78 6.12
C GLU A 300 18.15 10.10 6.82
N THR A 301 17.88 9.03 7.57
CA THR A 301 18.91 8.21 8.21
C THR A 301 19.44 7.14 7.24
N GLU A 302 20.75 6.84 7.30
CA GLU A 302 21.35 5.78 6.48
C GLU A 302 20.69 4.42 6.76
N ALA A 303 20.47 4.09 8.03
CA ALA A 303 19.84 2.83 8.41
C ALA A 303 18.38 2.75 7.95
N GLY A 304 17.61 3.85 8.01
CA GLY A 304 16.25 3.88 7.46
C GLY A 304 16.21 3.68 5.95
N ARG A 305 17.13 4.28 5.18
CA ARG A 305 17.27 3.97 3.73
C ARG A 305 17.56 2.50 3.48
N ARG A 306 18.45 1.91 4.27
CA ARG A 306 18.80 0.48 4.15
C ARG A 306 17.62 -0.45 4.39
N VAL A 307 16.66 -0.10 5.25
CA VAL A 307 15.45 -0.90 5.48
C VAL A 307 14.69 -1.14 4.18
N PHE A 308 14.40 -0.08 3.42
CA PHE A 308 13.74 -0.20 2.11
C PHE A 308 14.68 -0.79 1.05
N GLY A 309 15.97 -0.47 1.13
CA GLY A 309 17.01 -1.05 0.28
C GLY A 309 17.01 -2.58 0.28
N PHE A 310 16.90 -3.23 1.44
CA PHE A 310 16.85 -4.69 1.52
C PHE A 310 15.65 -5.31 0.78
N LEU A 311 14.48 -4.66 0.81
CA LEU A 311 13.32 -5.12 0.06
C LEU A 311 13.53 -4.96 -1.45
N ASN A 312 14.08 -3.82 -1.86
CA ASN A 312 14.38 -3.53 -3.27
C ASN A 312 15.46 -4.46 -3.83
N ASP A 313 16.52 -4.72 -3.08
CA ASP A 313 17.60 -5.64 -3.44
C ASP A 313 17.06 -7.06 -3.60
N GLY A 314 16.19 -7.49 -2.67
CA GLY A 314 15.49 -8.78 -2.73
C GLY A 314 14.62 -8.89 -3.99
N ALA A 315 13.84 -7.84 -4.29
CA ALA A 315 12.97 -7.80 -5.45
C ALA A 315 13.77 -7.84 -6.75
N ALA A 316 14.82 -7.02 -6.85
CA ALA A 316 15.72 -6.98 -7.99
C ALA A 316 16.41 -8.35 -8.23
N ARG A 317 16.90 -8.99 -7.16
CA ARG A 317 17.51 -10.33 -7.22
C ARG A 317 16.57 -11.39 -7.78
N LEU A 318 15.28 -11.30 -7.49
CA LEU A 318 14.24 -12.21 -8.00
C LEU A 318 13.64 -11.77 -9.34
N GLY A 319 14.08 -10.64 -9.91
CA GLY A 319 13.48 -10.05 -11.10
C GLY A 319 12.06 -9.52 -10.88
N TRP A 320 11.65 -9.32 -9.62
CA TRP A 320 10.34 -8.79 -9.28
C TRP A 320 10.32 -7.29 -9.54
N LYS A 321 9.34 -6.85 -10.35
CA LYS A 321 9.10 -5.43 -10.63
C LYS A 321 8.31 -4.77 -9.49
N VAL A 322 8.89 -4.76 -8.30
CA VAL A 322 8.31 -4.14 -7.10
C VAL A 322 9.36 -3.22 -6.50
N ALA A 323 9.00 -1.96 -6.25
CA ALA A 323 9.87 -0.98 -5.61
C ALA A 323 9.21 -0.38 -4.38
N TYR A 324 10.00 -0.26 -3.31
CA TYR A 324 9.61 0.25 -2.01
C TYR A 324 10.34 1.56 -1.72
N ALA A 325 9.60 2.57 -1.28
CA ALA A 325 10.15 3.82 -0.79
C ALA A 325 9.15 4.52 0.13
N THR A 326 9.53 5.69 0.62
CA THR A 326 8.63 6.61 1.32
C THR A 326 8.19 7.72 0.37
N LEU A 327 7.08 8.38 0.72
CA LEU A 327 6.66 9.64 0.10
C LEU A 327 6.43 10.67 1.19
N ASP A 328 7.00 11.87 1.00
CA ASP A 328 6.73 12.99 1.89
C ASP A 328 5.38 13.62 1.52
N LEU A 329 4.41 13.47 2.43
CA LEU A 329 3.08 14.05 2.27
C LEU A 329 3.10 15.58 2.13
N GLY A 330 4.10 16.27 2.71
CA GLY A 330 4.24 17.73 2.56
C GLY A 330 4.29 18.18 1.11
N GLN A 331 4.95 17.40 0.24
CA GLN A 331 5.08 17.70 -1.20
C GLN A 331 3.72 17.81 -1.92
N PHE A 332 2.71 17.10 -1.42
CA PHE A 332 1.37 17.05 -2.03
C PHE A 332 0.33 17.83 -1.25
N LEU A 333 0.51 17.99 0.06
CA LEU A 333 -0.48 18.60 0.94
C LEU A 333 -0.21 20.08 1.23
N ASP A 334 1.04 20.53 1.14
CA ASP A 334 1.36 21.93 1.38
C ASP A 334 0.87 22.81 0.20
N PRO A 335 0.25 23.97 0.49
CA PRO A 335 -0.40 24.81 -0.53
C PRO A 335 0.58 25.35 -1.59
N GLU A 336 1.88 25.38 -1.30
CA GLU A 336 2.95 25.58 -2.28
C GLU A 336 4.15 24.68 -1.95
N PRO A 337 4.46 23.65 -2.75
CA PRO A 337 5.75 23.00 -2.65
C PRO A 337 6.83 23.99 -3.09
N PRO A 338 7.95 24.16 -2.35
CA PRO A 338 9.02 25.04 -2.78
C PRO A 338 9.57 24.57 -4.13
N GLY A 339 9.24 25.29 -5.21
CA GLY A 339 9.87 25.11 -6.53
C GLY A 339 8.96 24.77 -7.73
N LEU A 340 7.65 24.58 -7.56
CA LEU A 340 6.74 24.49 -8.71
C LEU A 340 6.22 25.89 -9.05
N THR A 341 6.84 26.53 -10.04
CA THR A 341 6.34 27.79 -10.62
C THR A 341 4.88 27.59 -11.04
N PRO A 342 3.93 28.45 -10.64
CA PRO A 342 2.55 28.32 -11.06
C PRO A 342 2.49 28.39 -12.59
N LEU A 343 1.88 27.39 -13.24
CA LEU A 343 1.37 27.57 -14.59
C LEU A 343 0.32 28.68 -14.49
N ARG A 344 0.72 29.89 -14.90
CA ARG A 344 -0.21 31.00 -15.05
C ARG A 344 -1.29 30.55 -16.03
N PRO A 345 -2.58 30.73 -15.72
CA PRO A 345 -3.60 30.62 -16.75
C PRO A 345 -3.33 31.73 -17.77
N ASP A 346 -3.13 31.35 -19.02
CA ASP A 346 -2.95 32.29 -20.12
C ASP A 346 -4.10 33.29 -20.13
N THR A 347 -3.75 34.54 -19.93
CA THR A 347 -4.62 35.69 -20.11
C THR A 347 -4.56 36.06 -21.57
N GLN A 348 -5.56 35.60 -22.34
CA GLN A 348 -6.05 36.17 -23.62
C GLN A 348 -7.25 35.30 -24.06
N SER A 349 -8.46 35.79 -24.32
CA SER A 349 -8.82 37.04 -24.95
C SER A 349 -10.13 37.61 -24.38
N GLN A 350 -10.14 38.93 -24.23
CA GLN A 350 -11.35 39.73 -24.17
C GLN A 350 -11.92 39.83 -25.59
N THR A 351 -13.18 39.42 -25.79
CA THR A 351 -14.03 40.05 -26.80
C THR A 351 -15.37 40.39 -26.19
N LYS A 352 -15.58 41.69 -26.07
CA LYS A 352 -16.79 42.38 -25.63
C LYS A 352 -17.98 41.95 -26.49
N THR A 353 -19.05 41.51 -25.82
CA THR A 353 -20.41 41.56 -26.35
C THR A 353 -20.88 43.01 -26.40
N GLY A 354 -21.09 43.52 -27.60
CA GLY A 354 -21.73 44.81 -27.87
C GLY A 354 -22.58 44.67 -29.14
N CYS A 355 -23.85 44.31 -28.98
CA CYS A 355 -24.83 44.31 -30.06
C CYS A 355 -25.22 45.75 -30.40
N PHE A 356 -24.96 46.17 -31.64
CA PHE A 356 -25.61 47.29 -32.30
C PHE A 356 -26.59 46.75 -33.35
N HIS A 357 -27.79 47.34 -33.37
CA HIS A 357 -28.79 47.19 -34.43
C HIS A 357 -28.33 47.84 -35.74
N HIS A 358 -28.56 47.19 -36.89
CA HIS A 358 -29.30 47.80 -38.01
C HIS A 358 -29.81 46.75 -39.02
N GLU A 359 -30.89 47.16 -39.69
CA GLU A 359 -31.91 46.48 -40.49
C GLU A 359 -31.53 45.98 -41.90
N GLY A 360 -32.41 45.11 -42.44
CA GLY A 360 -32.74 44.94 -43.87
C GLY A 360 -32.04 43.76 -44.56
N GLN A 361 -32.64 42.92 -45.42
CA GLN A 361 -33.94 42.89 -46.10
C GLN A 361 -34.15 41.46 -46.70
N ILE A 362 -35.42 41.00 -46.70
CA ILE A 362 -36.16 40.30 -47.78
C ILE A 362 -35.70 38.92 -48.32
N GLY A 363 -36.54 37.90 -48.09
CA GLY A 363 -37.19 37.08 -49.16
C GLY A 363 -36.64 35.68 -49.51
N PRO A 364 -37.46 34.75 -50.05
CA PRO A 364 -37.62 33.42 -49.44
C PRO A 364 -37.43 32.16 -50.34
N ALA A 365 -37.36 31.00 -49.67
CA ALA A 365 -37.91 29.65 -49.97
C ALA A 365 -37.67 28.90 -51.31
N SER A 366 -37.15 27.67 -51.20
CA SER A 366 -37.56 26.44 -51.93
C SER A 366 -36.83 25.22 -51.32
N GLU A 367 -37.49 24.32 -50.59
CA GLU A 367 -38.10 23.05 -51.04
C GLU A 367 -37.16 21.94 -51.59
N ALA A 368 -37.24 20.79 -50.90
CA ALA A 368 -37.18 19.39 -51.35
C ALA A 368 -35.90 18.82 -52.00
N LEU A 369 -35.37 17.74 -51.41
CA LEU A 369 -35.61 16.37 -51.93
C LEU A 369 -34.99 15.30 -51.02
N VAL A 370 -35.88 14.43 -50.52
CA VAL A 370 -35.57 13.10 -49.98
C VAL A 370 -35.35 12.14 -51.14
N ARG A 371 -34.30 11.31 -51.10
CA ARG A 371 -34.26 10.03 -51.81
C ARG A 371 -33.75 8.94 -50.87
N VAL A 372 -34.63 7.99 -50.63
CA VAL A 372 -34.35 6.65 -50.12
C VAL A 372 -34.02 5.77 -51.34
N SER A 373 -33.03 4.91 -51.22
CA SER A 373 -32.95 3.68 -51.99
C SER A 373 -32.32 2.59 -51.13
N ASP A 374 -33.15 1.63 -50.77
CA ASP A 374 -32.78 0.26 -50.37
C ASP A 374 -32.00 -0.42 -51.50
N ASP A 375 -31.05 -1.29 -51.14
CA ASP A 375 -31.07 -2.70 -51.56
C ASP A 375 -29.95 -3.48 -50.87
N THR A 376 -30.27 -4.58 -50.18
CA THR A 376 -29.72 -5.92 -50.47
C THR A 376 -30.33 -6.97 -49.53
N ARG A 377 -31.15 -7.83 -50.14
CA ARG A 377 -31.27 -9.30 -50.04
C ARG A 377 -31.03 -10.02 -48.71
#